data_AF-A0A7L3FPJ8-F1
#
_entry.id   AF-A0A7L3FPJ8-F1
#
_cell.length_a   1.000
_cell.length_b   1.000
_cell.length_c   1.000
_cell.angle_alpha   90.00
_cell.angle_beta   90.00
_cell.angle_gamma   90.00
#
_symmetry.space_group_name_H-M   'P 1'
#
loop_
_entity.id
_entity.type
_entity.pdbx_description
1 polymer ?
#
loop_
_entity_poly.entity_id
_entity_poly.type
_entity_poly.pdbx_seq_one_letter_code
_entity_poly.pdbx_strand_id
1 'polypeptide(L)'
;PRQSFVMVKGAAMLLPAEEPLVAETPPEAPPSQAPGQQEQHLQLMMQLLRPQDAIQLAVRLESVRPRRVRYLLVVHPEEVEAEGQTALLGVDFAHEGAARCTLGMVLPLWSDTQVFLDGDG
;
A
#
# COMPACT_ATOMS: atom_id res chain seq x y z
N PRO A 1 9.66 22.89 14.32
CA PRO A 1 9.28 21.59 13.74
C PRO A 1 9.33 21.61 12.20
N ARG A 2 10.28 20.89 11.59
CA ARG A 2 10.43 20.82 10.13
C ARG A 2 9.58 19.67 9.62
N GLN A 3 8.46 19.96 8.97
CA GLN A 3 7.73 18.94 8.22
C GLN A 3 8.38 18.83 6.83
N SER A 4 8.80 17.62 6.47
CA SER A 4 9.29 17.30 5.13
C SER A 4 8.24 16.40 4.47
N PHE A 5 7.75 16.82 3.31
CA PHE A 5 6.79 16.04 2.52
C PHE A 5 7.45 15.62 1.21
N VAL A 6 7.22 14.36 0.83
CA VAL A 6 7.56 13.85 -0.50
C VAL A 6 6.26 13.53 -1.22
N MET A 7 6.02 14.24 -2.32
CA MET A 7 4.94 13.91 -3.25
C MET A 7 5.47 12.84 -4.21
N VAL A 8 5.06 11.59 -3.99
CA VAL A 8 5.31 10.52 -4.95
C VAL A 8 4.13 10.47 -5.91
N LYS A 9 4.43 10.41 -7.20
CA LYS A 9 3.47 10.33 -8.31
C LYS A 9 2.61 9.07 -8.13
N GLY A 10 1.39 9.22 -7.59
CA GLY A 10 0.46 8.11 -7.33
C GLY A 10 -0.38 8.22 -6.05
N ALA A 11 -0.08 9.16 -5.15
CA ALA A 11 -0.93 9.41 -3.99
C ALA A 11 -2.16 10.25 -4.39
N ALA A 12 -3.31 9.60 -4.58
CA ALA A 12 -4.59 10.28 -4.69
C ALA A 12 -5.15 10.55 -3.28
N MET A 13 -5.33 11.83 -2.94
CA MET A 13 -6.05 12.25 -1.73
C MET A 13 -7.54 12.30 -2.07
N LEU A 14 -8.35 11.50 -1.39
CA LEU A 14 -9.81 11.47 -1.59
C LEU A 14 -10.42 12.69 -0.88
N LEU A 15 -10.77 13.71 -1.66
CA LEU A 15 -11.61 14.83 -1.21
C LEU A 15 -13.08 14.48 -1.50
N PRO A 16 -14.00 14.59 -0.54
CA PRO A 16 -15.42 14.51 -0.84
C PRO A 16 -15.91 15.89 -1.27
N ALA A 17 -16.17 16.09 -2.57
CA ALA A 17 -17.10 17.13 -3.02
C ALA A 17 -17.54 16.94 -4.48
N GLU A 18 -18.82 16.59 -4.60
CA GLU A 18 -19.83 17.17 -5.51
C GLU A 18 -19.77 16.93 -7.03
N GLU A 19 -20.98 16.84 -7.59
CA GLU A 19 -21.45 16.38 -8.89
C GLU A 19 -20.90 17.08 -10.17
N PRO A 20 -21.18 16.55 -11.39
CA PRO A 20 -20.20 16.42 -12.47
C PRO A 20 -20.21 17.59 -13.47
N LEU A 21 -19.05 17.88 -14.06
CA LEU A 21 -18.95 18.69 -15.28
C LEU A 21 -18.10 17.98 -16.33
N VAL A 22 -18.62 18.04 -17.55
CA VAL A 22 -18.22 17.33 -18.77
C VAL A 22 -17.01 17.97 -19.45
N ALA A 23 -16.26 17.12 -20.15
CA ALA A 23 -15.30 17.37 -21.25
C ALA A 23 -13.81 17.54 -20.91
N GLU A 24 -13.02 16.63 -21.50
CA GLU A 24 -11.84 16.85 -22.38
C GLU A 24 -10.88 15.67 -22.17
N THR A 25 -10.73 14.80 -23.17
CA THR A 25 -9.89 13.59 -23.14
C THR A 25 -8.40 13.95 -23.21
N PRO A 26 -7.58 13.67 -22.17
CA PRO A 26 -6.13 13.84 -22.23
C PRO A 26 -5.44 12.56 -22.75
N PRO A 27 -4.18 12.64 -23.22
CA PRO A 27 -3.50 11.56 -23.90
C PRO A 27 -3.20 10.38 -22.97
N GLU A 28 -3.23 9.19 -23.57
CA GLU A 28 -3.05 7.86 -22.99
C GLU A 28 -2.00 7.82 -21.88
N ALA A 29 -2.48 7.80 -20.63
CA ALA A 29 -1.67 7.49 -19.47
C ALA A 29 -1.12 6.05 -19.63
N PRO A 30 0.09 5.73 -19.10
CA PRO A 30 0.51 4.33 -18.94
C PRO A 30 -0.61 3.55 -18.24
N PRO A 31 -0.76 2.22 -18.42
CA PRO A 31 -1.90 1.45 -17.91
C PRO A 31 -2.08 1.71 -16.42
N SER A 32 -2.90 2.72 -16.13
CA SER A 32 -3.16 3.18 -14.79
C SER A 32 -4.12 2.14 -14.29
N GLN A 33 -3.70 1.41 -13.26
CA GLN A 33 -4.50 0.34 -12.68
C GLN A 33 -5.93 0.85 -12.51
N ALA A 34 -6.90 0.05 -12.94
CA ALA A 34 -8.29 0.39 -12.70
C ALA A 34 -8.45 0.62 -11.19
N PRO A 35 -8.92 1.80 -10.75
CA PRO A 35 -8.91 2.18 -9.33
C PRO A 35 -9.52 1.09 -8.43
N GLY A 36 -10.53 0.37 -8.91
CA GLY A 36 -11.16 -0.73 -8.18
C GLY A 36 -10.26 -1.94 -7.86
N GLN A 37 -9.21 -2.20 -8.65
CA GLN A 37 -8.32 -3.33 -8.38
C GLN A 37 -7.43 -3.08 -7.15
N GLN A 38 -6.92 -1.86 -7.00
CA GLN A 38 -6.12 -1.50 -5.84
C GLN A 38 -6.96 -1.53 -4.56
N GLU A 39 -8.19 -1.04 -4.62
CA GLU A 39 -9.14 -1.11 -3.50
C GLU A 39 -9.43 -2.56 -3.10
N GLN A 40 -9.61 -3.45 -4.08
CA GLN A 40 -9.79 -4.88 -3.82
C GLN A 40 -8.57 -5.51 -3.15
N HIS A 41 -7.35 -5.16 -3.59
CA HIS A 41 -6.14 -5.63 -2.92
C HIS A 41 -6.06 -5.13 -1.48
N LEU A 42 -6.34 -3.85 -1.23
CA LEU A 42 -6.34 -3.29 0.13
C LEU A 42 -7.33 -4.03 1.04
N GLN A 43 -8.55 -4.29 0.56
CA GLN A 43 -9.54 -5.06 1.32
C GLN A 43 -9.03 -6.46 1.68
N LEU A 44 -8.37 -7.15 0.75
CA LEU A 44 -7.78 -8.47 1.02
C LEU A 44 -6.62 -8.40 2.00
N MET A 45 -5.78 -7.36 1.92
CA MET A 45 -4.67 -7.15 2.86
C MET A 45 -5.18 -6.86 4.28
N MET A 46 -6.25 -6.08 4.42
CA MET A 46 -6.88 -5.81 5.72
C MET A 46 -7.43 -7.07 6.38
N GLN A 47 -7.87 -8.07 5.60
CA GLN A 47 -8.34 -9.35 6.14
C GLN A 47 -7.22 -10.22 6.74
N LEU A 48 -5.94 -9.90 6.47
CA LEU A 48 -4.79 -10.56 7.10
C LEU A 48 -4.46 -9.97 8.47
N LEU A 49 -4.94 -8.76 8.78
CA LEU A 49 -4.61 -8.03 9.98
C LEU A 49 -5.62 -8.30 11.09
N ARG A 50 -5.20 -8.06 12.33
CA ARG A 50 -6.16 -8.05 13.45
C ARG A 50 -7.06 -6.83 13.31
N PRO A 51 -8.29 -6.87 13.86
CA PRO A 51 -9.20 -5.72 13.79
C PRO A 51 -8.67 -4.44 14.43
N GLN A 52 -7.66 -4.54 15.30
CA GLN A 52 -7.04 -3.41 16.00
C GLN A 52 -5.78 -2.89 15.32
N ASP A 53 -5.38 -3.48 14.18
CA ASP A 53 -4.21 -3.06 13.43
C ASP A 53 -4.64 -2.23 12.22
N ALA A 54 -3.99 -1.09 12.00
CA ALA A 54 -4.25 -0.19 10.87
C ALA A 54 -3.05 -0.15 9.91
N ILE A 55 -3.36 -0.11 8.61
CA ILE A 55 -2.36 0.12 7.56
C ILE A 55 -2.11 1.63 7.47
N GLN A 56 -0.93 2.07 7.88
CA GLN A 56 -0.49 3.45 7.73
C GLN A 56 0.01 3.74 6.30
N LEU A 57 0.67 2.75 5.68
CA LEU A 57 1.21 2.89 4.33
C LEU A 57 1.16 1.54 3.61
N ALA A 58 0.78 1.55 2.33
CA ALA A 58 0.89 0.41 1.44
C ALA A 58 1.63 0.81 0.17
N VAL A 59 2.73 0.14 -0.13
CA VAL A 59 3.56 0.41 -1.31
C VAL A 59 3.58 -0.84 -2.18
N ARG A 60 3.10 -0.74 -3.42
CA ARG A 60 3.31 -1.80 -4.41
C ARG A 60 4.76 -1.74 -4.89
N LEU A 61 5.49 -2.85 -4.76
CA LEU A 61 6.87 -2.96 -5.20
C LEU A 61 6.93 -3.37 -6.68
N GLU A 62 7.98 -2.91 -7.36
CA GLU A 62 8.33 -3.43 -8.68
C GLU A 62 8.95 -4.83 -8.50
N SER A 63 8.41 -5.82 -9.19
CA SER A 63 8.86 -7.20 -9.09
C SER A 63 9.56 -7.61 -10.38
N VAL A 64 10.79 -8.14 -10.29
CA VAL A 64 11.46 -8.80 -11.42
C VAL A 64 10.71 -10.05 -11.90
N ARG A 65 9.82 -10.63 -11.08
CA ARG A 65 8.96 -11.75 -11.47
C ARG A 65 7.70 -11.21 -12.15
N PRO A 66 7.57 -11.33 -13.49
CA PRO A 66 6.39 -10.86 -14.18
C PRO A 66 5.15 -11.61 -13.67
N ARG A 67 4.06 -10.88 -13.49
CA ARG A 67 2.76 -11.26 -12.89
C ARG A 67 2.65 -11.13 -11.39
N ARG A 68 3.68 -11.41 -10.58
CA ARG A 68 3.53 -11.31 -9.12
C ARG A 68 3.36 -9.86 -8.70
N VAL A 69 2.46 -9.64 -7.75
CA VAL A 69 2.27 -8.32 -7.13
C VAL A 69 2.70 -8.43 -5.68
N ARG A 70 3.64 -7.57 -5.27
CA ARG A 70 4.13 -7.50 -3.91
C ARG A 70 3.80 -6.14 -3.33
N TYR A 71 3.26 -6.14 -2.12
CA TYR A 71 3.05 -4.95 -1.32
C TYR A 71 3.95 -5.00 -0.10
N LEU A 72 4.50 -3.83 0.24
CA LEU A 72 5.12 -3.57 1.52
C LEU A 72 4.16 -2.69 2.33
N LEU A 73 3.77 -3.16 3.51
CA LEU A 73 2.83 -2.47 4.38
C LEU A 73 3.54 -1.98 5.64
N VAL A 74 3.25 -0.76 6.06
CA VAL A 74 3.55 -0.28 7.42
C VAL A 74 2.26 -0.37 8.21
N VAL A 75 2.27 -1.20 9.25
CA VAL A 75 1.12 -1.48 10.10
C VAL A 75 1.43 -1.05 11.52
N HIS A 76 0.46 -0.45 12.19
CA HIS A 76 0.54 -0.12 13.61
C HIS A 76 -0.76 -0.53 14.31
N PRO A 77 -0.71 -0.86 15.60
CA PRO A 77 -1.92 -1.00 16.39
C PRO A 77 -2.57 0.38 16.59
N GLU A 78 -3.90 0.42 16.60
CA GLU A 78 -4.67 1.60 17.00
C GLU A 78 -4.81 1.70 18.53
N GLU A 79 -4.45 0.64 19.27
CA GLU A 79 -4.48 0.63 20.73
C GLU A 79 -3.41 1.57 21.31
N VAL A 80 -3.84 2.50 22.15
CA VAL A 80 -2.97 3.51 22.81
C VAL A 80 -1.87 2.85 23.66
N GLU A 81 -2.15 1.70 24.28
CA GLU A 81 -1.17 0.97 25.11
C GLU A 81 -0.12 0.23 24.27
N ALA A 82 -0.33 0.13 22.95
CA ALA A 82 0.58 -0.51 22.01
C ALA A 82 1.33 0.52 21.13
N GLU A 83 1.34 1.79 21.54
CA GLU A 83 2.07 2.87 20.86
C GLU A 83 3.56 2.50 20.71
N GLY A 84 4.08 2.62 19.49
CA GLY A 84 5.45 2.22 19.14
C GLY A 84 5.61 0.78 18.63
N GLN A 85 4.55 -0.03 18.58
CA GLN A 85 4.60 -1.39 18.01
C GLN A 85 4.29 -1.37 16.51
N THR A 86 5.12 -0.69 15.73
CA THR A 86 4.99 -0.70 14.26
C THR A 86 5.65 -1.93 13.65
N ALA A 87 5.05 -2.49 12.60
CA ALA A 87 5.61 -3.59 11.83
C ALA A 87 5.57 -3.32 10.33
N LEU A 88 6.58 -3.83 9.64
CA LEU A 88 6.66 -3.89 8.20
C LEU A 88 6.22 -5.27 7.74
N LEU A 89 5.23 -5.33 6.85
CA LEU A 89 4.71 -6.59 6.32
C LEU A 89 4.96 -6.69 4.82
N GLY A 90 5.49 -7.82 4.39
CA GLY A 90 5.53 -8.19 2.96
C GLY A 90 4.31 -9.03 2.62
N VAL A 91 3.51 -8.57 1.65
CA VAL A 91 2.30 -9.25 1.20
C VAL A 91 2.38 -9.55 -0.29
N ASP A 92 2.13 -10.81 -0.66
CA ASP A 92 2.24 -11.31 -2.02
C ASP A 92 0.89 -11.72 -2.60
N PHE A 93 0.64 -11.34 -3.85
CA PHE A 93 -0.43 -11.84 -4.70
C PHE A 93 0.18 -12.65 -5.85
N ALA A 94 -0.44 -13.79 -6.18
CA ALA A 94 0.04 -14.67 -7.25
C ALA A 94 0.00 -13.97 -8.63
N HIS A 95 -1.00 -13.12 -8.84
CA HIS A 95 -1.13 -12.25 -10.00
C HIS A 95 -2.04 -11.05 -9.69
N GLU A 96 -2.13 -10.09 -10.61
CA GLU A 96 -2.88 -8.84 -10.42
C GLU A 96 -4.38 -9.03 -10.16
N GLY A 97 -5.03 -10.05 -10.73
CA GLY A 97 -6.44 -10.36 -10.47
C GLY A 97 -6.69 -11.34 -9.31
N ALA A 98 -5.71 -11.56 -8.43
CA ALA A 98 -5.81 -12.63 -7.44
C ALA A 98 -6.79 -12.24 -6.32
N ALA A 99 -7.75 -13.13 -6.04
CA ALA A 99 -8.73 -12.94 -4.98
C ALA A 99 -8.20 -13.29 -3.57
N ARG A 100 -6.92 -13.61 -3.44
CA ARG A 100 -6.25 -13.97 -2.18
C ARG A 100 -4.83 -13.45 -2.19
N CYS A 101 -4.35 -13.07 -1.01
CA CYS A 101 -2.96 -12.72 -0.77
C CYS A 101 -2.39 -13.53 0.40
N THR A 102 -1.06 -13.54 0.49
CA THR A 102 -0.32 -14.23 1.54
C THR A 102 0.68 -13.30 2.18
N LEU A 103 0.90 -13.45 3.48
CA LEU A 103 1.95 -12.75 4.19
C LEU A 103 3.27 -13.51 4.01
N GLY A 104 4.27 -12.86 3.40
CA GLY A 104 5.60 -13.42 3.14
C GLY A 104 6.68 -12.96 4.12
N MET A 105 6.49 -11.81 4.78
CA MET A 105 7.47 -11.22 5.70
C MET A 105 6.76 -10.44 6.81
N VAL A 106 7.24 -10.56 8.06
CA VAL A 106 6.90 -9.69 9.19
C VAL A 106 8.20 -9.21 9.82
N LEU A 107 8.38 -7.89 9.93
CA LEU A 107 9.53 -7.30 10.59
C LEU A 107 9.07 -6.20 11.56
N PRO A 108 9.38 -6.27 12.87
CA PRO A 108 9.12 -5.15 13.77
C PRO A 108 10.01 -3.96 13.39
N LEU A 109 9.42 -2.77 13.37
CA LEU A 109 10.13 -1.52 13.08
C LEU A 109 10.50 -0.83 14.40
N TRP A 110 11.80 -0.60 14.56
CA TRP A 110 12.39 0.15 15.67
C TRP A 110 13.05 1.43 15.14
N SER A 111 13.36 2.38 16.01
CA SER A 111 13.91 3.68 15.62
C SER A 111 15.25 3.61 14.88
N ASP A 112 16.01 2.53 15.05
CA ASP A 112 17.29 2.26 14.39
C ASP A 112 17.17 1.33 13.17
N THR A 113 15.96 0.90 12.83
CA THR A 113 15.73 0.00 11.68
C THR A 113 15.97 0.74 10.36
N GLN A 114 16.83 0.16 9.52
CA GLN A 114 17.08 0.63 8.16
C GLN A 114 16.62 -0.45 7.17
N VAL A 115 15.80 -0.05 6.20
CA VAL A 115 15.25 -0.97 5.20
C VAL A 115 15.79 -0.56 3.84
N PHE A 116 16.33 -1.54 3.12
CA PHE A 116 16.80 -1.39 1.74
C PHE A 116 16.01 -2.34 0.87
N LEU A 117 15.52 -1.83 -0.25
CA LEU A 117 14.82 -2.60 -1.27
C LEU A 117 15.85 -3.05 -2.31
N ASP A 118 15.76 -4.31 -2.74
CA ASP A 118 16.61 -4.85 -3.80
C ASP A 118 15.82 -4.97 -5.11
N GLY A 119 16.44 -5.56 -6.14
CA GLY A 119 15.86 -5.62 -7.48
C GLY A 119 14.50 -6.33 -7.59
N ASP A 120 14.03 -7.06 -6.56
CA ASP A 120 12.69 -7.66 -6.53
C ASP A 120 11.68 -6.98 -5.58
N GLY A 121 12.08 -5.83 -5.05
CA GLY A 121 11.37 -5.10 -4.02
C GLY A 121 11.93 -5.44 -2.65
#